data_AF-A0A6P6S7Z7-F1
#
_entry.id   AF-A0A6P6S7Z7-F1
#
_cell.length_a   1.000
_cell.length_b   1.000
_cell.length_c   1.000
_cell.angle_alpha   90.00
_cell.angle_beta   90.00
_cell.angle_gamma   90.00
#
_symmetry.space_group_name_H-M   'P 1'
#
loop_
_entity.id
_entity.type
_entity.pdbx_description
1 polymer ?
#
loop_
_entity_poly.entity_id
_entity_poly.type
_entity_poly.pdbx_seq_one_letter_code
_entity_poly.pdbx_strand_id
1 'polypeptide(L)'
;MKLKHFLWRCLQNGLPANEAIYKRIGKGSNLCCGEDTETIEHIFFFCPKAQVVWRIALVRWKGITELQYNMWRWWDAVTQSAMKEQGMDRIKLKVNMLWQIWTARNKMTFQTENVDAKLIVDKAQQEWIEYEAENETDTRTNASSEVDRQIQQGWEPPKEGVIKINTDATISAKMVTTSLGIIARN
;
A
#
# COMPACT_ATOMS: atom_id res chain seq x y z
N MET A 1 -11.11 7.49 -3.55
CA MET A 1 -12.16 6.87 -4.40
C MET A 1 -11.63 5.74 -5.29
N LYS A 2 -10.49 5.93 -5.97
CA LYS A 2 -9.85 4.97 -6.90
C LYS A 2 -9.65 3.55 -6.35
N LEU A 3 -9.01 3.40 -5.18
CA LEU A 3 -8.70 2.09 -4.60
C LEU A 3 -9.94 1.27 -4.19
N LYS A 4 -11.01 1.94 -3.73
CA LYS A 4 -12.28 1.27 -3.39
C LYS A 4 -12.94 0.67 -4.62
N HIS A 5 -13.01 1.42 -5.71
CA HIS A 5 -13.56 0.95 -6.98
C HIS A 5 -12.71 -0.18 -7.58
N PHE A 6 -11.38 -0.05 -7.53
CA PHE A 6 -10.46 -1.10 -7.94
C PHE A 6 -10.70 -2.40 -7.17
N LEU A 7 -10.78 -2.34 -5.84
CA LEU A 7 -11.02 -3.51 -5.01
C LEU A 7 -12.37 -4.16 -5.34
N TRP A 8 -13.43 -3.36 -5.50
CA TRP A 8 -14.73 -3.87 -5.94
C TRP A 8 -14.63 -4.63 -7.26
N ARG A 9 -13.88 -4.11 -8.25
CA ARG A 9 -13.63 -4.83 -9.50
C ARG A 9 -12.86 -6.13 -9.30
N CYS A 10 -11.91 -6.18 -8.35
CA CYS A 10 -11.22 -7.44 -8.01
C CYS A 10 -12.21 -8.49 -7.51
N LEU A 11 -13.10 -8.10 -6.59
CA LEU A 11 -14.10 -8.99 -6.00
C LEU A 11 -15.12 -9.48 -7.03
N GLN A 12 -15.47 -8.65 -8.02
CA GLN A 12 -16.44 -9.00 -9.05
C GLN A 12 -15.85 -9.75 -10.26
N ASN A 13 -14.58 -10.17 -10.20
CA ASN A 13 -13.85 -10.68 -11.38
C ASN A 13 -13.93 -9.73 -12.59
N GLY A 14 -13.99 -8.42 -12.31
CA GLY A 14 -14.17 -7.36 -13.30
C GLY A 14 -12.86 -6.78 -13.83
N LEU A 15 -11.71 -7.30 -13.40
CA LEU A 15 -10.41 -6.94 -13.97
C LEU A 15 -10.15 -7.73 -15.26
N PRO A 16 -9.51 -7.11 -16.27
CA PRO A 16 -9.13 -7.77 -17.51
C PRO A 16 -7.90 -8.68 -17.31
N ALA A 17 -8.03 -9.69 -16.45
CA ALA A 17 -7.07 -10.80 -16.37
C ALA A 17 -7.17 -11.65 -17.65
N ASN A 18 -6.08 -12.29 -18.07
CA ASN A 18 -6.07 -13.00 -19.35
C ASN A 18 -7.10 -14.13 -19.41
N GLU A 19 -7.38 -14.82 -18.29
CA GLU A 19 -8.46 -15.81 -18.25
C GLU A 19 -9.82 -15.19 -18.59
N ALA A 20 -10.15 -14.05 -17.99
CA ALA A 20 -11.41 -13.35 -18.20
C ALA A 20 -11.52 -12.80 -19.64
N ILE A 21 -10.41 -12.31 -20.20
CA ILE A 21 -10.34 -11.89 -21.60
C ILE A 21 -10.58 -13.10 -22.50
N TYR A 22 -9.81 -14.18 -22.32
CA TYR A 22 -9.91 -15.38 -23.14
C TYR A 22 -11.33 -15.97 -23.14
N LYS A 23 -11.99 -16.05 -21.98
CA LYS A 23 -13.39 -16.49 -21.86
C LYS A 23 -14.37 -15.62 -22.66
N ARG A 24 -14.10 -14.33 -22.83
CA ARG A 24 -14.99 -13.39 -23.55
C ARG A 24 -14.75 -13.33 -25.05
N ILE A 25 -13.49 -13.38 -25.48
CA ILE A 25 -13.13 -13.17 -26.90
C ILE A 25 -12.56 -14.41 -27.60
N GLY A 26 -12.21 -15.47 -26.86
CA GLY A 26 -11.64 -16.71 -27.40
C GLY A 26 -10.25 -16.53 -28.05
N LYS A 27 -9.56 -15.42 -27.80
CA LYS A 27 -8.28 -15.07 -28.41
C LYS A 27 -7.22 -14.71 -27.36
N GLY A 28 -5.96 -14.94 -27.71
CA GLY A 28 -4.80 -14.69 -26.85
C GLY A 28 -4.44 -15.89 -25.96
N SER A 29 -3.37 -15.74 -25.18
CA SER A 29 -3.01 -16.70 -24.14
C SER A 29 -3.78 -16.36 -22.86
N ASN A 30 -4.34 -17.37 -22.19
CA ASN A 30 -4.92 -17.22 -20.85
C ASN A 30 -3.86 -17.38 -19.74
N LEU A 31 -2.59 -17.57 -20.10
CA LEU A 31 -1.53 -17.91 -19.15
C LEU A 31 -0.85 -16.67 -18.56
N CYS A 32 -0.25 -16.86 -17.38
CA CYS A 32 0.71 -16.02 -16.70
C CYS A 32 1.96 -16.86 -16.43
N CYS A 33 3.13 -16.22 -16.37
CA CYS A 33 4.37 -16.87 -15.94
C CYS A 33 4.80 -18.10 -16.77
N GLY A 34 4.21 -18.32 -17.95
CA GLY A 34 4.54 -19.40 -18.88
C GLY A 34 3.64 -20.64 -18.79
N GLU A 35 3.04 -20.91 -17.63
CA GLU A 35 2.41 -22.22 -17.36
C GLU A 35 1.03 -22.13 -16.67
N ASP A 36 0.84 -21.17 -15.76
CA ASP A 36 -0.39 -21.06 -14.96
C ASP A 36 -1.44 -20.19 -15.64
N THR A 37 -2.72 -20.49 -15.42
CA THR A 37 -3.81 -19.61 -15.88
C THR A 37 -3.83 -18.30 -15.08
N GLU A 38 -3.88 -17.17 -15.78
CA GLU A 38 -3.91 -15.85 -15.18
C GLU A 38 -5.30 -15.47 -14.67
N THR A 39 -5.61 -15.93 -13.45
CA THR A 39 -6.75 -15.45 -12.64
C THR A 39 -6.38 -14.23 -11.81
N ILE A 40 -7.37 -13.58 -11.19
CA ILE A 40 -7.12 -12.46 -10.26
C ILE A 40 -6.28 -12.93 -9.07
N GLU A 41 -6.63 -14.09 -8.51
CA GLU A 41 -5.88 -14.70 -7.41
C GLU A 41 -4.44 -15.04 -7.83
N HIS A 42 -4.23 -15.52 -9.06
CA HIS A 42 -2.88 -15.76 -9.55
C HIS A 42 -2.08 -14.46 -9.65
N ILE A 43 -2.63 -13.42 -10.29
CA ILE A 43 -1.96 -12.12 -10.42
C ILE A 43 -1.51 -11.59 -9.06
N PHE A 44 -2.36 -11.72 -8.04
CA PHE A 44 -2.10 -11.13 -6.74
C PHE A 44 -1.31 -12.00 -5.77
N PHE A 45 -1.44 -13.31 -5.79
CA PHE A 45 -0.90 -14.17 -4.73
C PHE A 45 0.02 -15.28 -5.22
N PHE A 46 -0.22 -15.84 -6.40
CA PHE A 46 0.49 -17.02 -6.88
C PHE A 46 1.55 -16.71 -7.94
N CYS A 47 1.45 -15.57 -8.62
CA CYS A 47 2.45 -15.10 -9.56
C CYS A 47 3.81 -14.94 -8.84
N PRO A 48 4.91 -15.54 -9.34
CA PRO A 48 6.23 -15.42 -8.73
C PRO A 48 6.67 -13.96 -8.53
N LYS A 49 6.32 -13.06 -9.47
CA LYS A 49 6.61 -11.62 -9.34
C LYS A 49 5.85 -11.00 -8.16
N ALA A 50 4.57 -11.30 -8.03
CA ALA A 50 3.76 -10.82 -6.91
C ALA A 50 4.27 -11.36 -5.57
N GLN A 51 4.68 -12.63 -5.51
CA GLN A 51 5.26 -13.23 -4.30
C GLN A 51 6.55 -12.53 -3.86
N VAL A 52 7.41 -12.14 -4.80
CA VAL A 52 8.62 -11.35 -4.49
C VAL A 52 8.23 -9.99 -3.93
N VAL A 53 7.26 -9.31 -4.54
CA VAL A 53 6.75 -8.01 -4.06
C VAL A 53 6.23 -8.12 -2.62
N TRP A 54 5.41 -9.13 -2.30
CA TRP A 54 4.91 -9.34 -0.95
C TRP A 54 6.01 -9.63 0.07
N ARG A 55 7.05 -10.36 -0.34
CA ARG A 55 8.19 -10.67 0.51
C ARG A 55 8.99 -9.41 0.85
N ILE A 56 9.25 -8.55 -0.14
CA ILE A 56 9.96 -7.27 0.05
C ILE A 56 9.13 -6.31 0.91
N ALA A 57 7.81 -6.27 0.72
CA ALA A 57 6.92 -5.41 1.50
C ALA A 57 6.78 -5.84 2.98
N LEU A 58 7.37 -6.98 3.39
CA LEU A 58 7.29 -7.54 4.75
C LEU A 58 5.85 -7.73 5.26
N VAL A 59 4.87 -7.88 4.35
CA VAL A 59 3.46 -8.08 4.70
C VAL A 59 3.25 -9.53 5.13
N ARG A 60 2.94 -9.74 6.41
CA ARG A 60 2.66 -11.08 6.96
C ARG A 60 1.21 -11.48 6.75
N TRP A 61 1.00 -12.66 6.16
CA TRP A 61 -0.32 -13.27 5.90
C TRP A 61 -0.75 -14.30 6.96
N LYS A 62 -0.32 -14.13 8.22
CA LYS A 62 -0.52 -15.14 9.27
C LYS A 62 -2.03 -15.44 9.44
N GLY A 63 -2.43 -16.68 9.18
CA GLY A 63 -3.81 -17.17 9.33
C GLY A 63 -4.75 -16.89 8.16
N ILE A 64 -4.30 -16.26 7.07
CA ILE A 64 -5.16 -15.95 5.90
C ILE A 64 -4.54 -16.35 4.55
N THR A 65 -3.36 -16.96 4.55
CA THR A 65 -2.68 -17.44 3.33
C THR A 65 -3.51 -18.50 2.62
N GLU A 66 -4.10 -19.41 3.39
CA GLU A 66 -4.96 -20.47 2.85
C GLU A 66 -6.21 -19.93 2.17
N LEU A 67 -6.60 -18.67 2.39
CA LEU A 67 -7.80 -18.09 1.77
C LEU A 67 -7.50 -17.39 0.44
N GLN A 68 -6.23 -17.29 0.04
CA GLN A 68 -5.79 -16.59 -1.17
C GLN A 68 -6.28 -17.22 -2.48
N TYR A 69 -6.76 -18.47 -2.47
CA TYR A 69 -7.38 -19.09 -3.63
C TYR A 69 -8.75 -18.49 -3.99
N ASN A 70 -9.30 -17.63 -3.13
CA ASN A 70 -10.58 -16.97 -3.38
C ASN A 70 -10.54 -15.52 -2.86
N MET A 71 -10.58 -14.55 -3.78
CA MET A 71 -10.50 -13.13 -3.43
C MET A 71 -11.54 -12.69 -2.38
N TRP A 72 -12.75 -13.25 -2.41
CA TRP A 72 -13.81 -12.92 -1.44
C TRP A 72 -13.48 -13.43 -0.04
N ARG A 73 -13.11 -14.71 0.09
CA ARG A 73 -12.73 -15.30 1.38
C ARG A 73 -11.52 -14.61 1.98
N TRP A 74 -10.53 -14.29 1.14
CA TRP A 74 -9.38 -13.50 1.56
C TRP A 74 -9.81 -12.11 2.05
N TRP A 75 -10.67 -11.41 1.31
CA TRP A 75 -11.11 -10.07 1.68
C TRP A 75 -11.92 -10.05 2.97
N ASP A 76 -12.83 -11.01 3.15
CA ASP A 76 -13.61 -11.17 4.39
C ASP A 76 -12.70 -11.38 5.61
N ALA A 77 -11.69 -12.25 5.49
CA ALA A 77 -10.74 -12.45 6.58
C ALA A 77 -9.86 -11.21 6.84
N VAL A 78 -9.55 -10.43 5.80
CA VAL A 78 -8.82 -9.16 5.93
C VAL A 78 -9.67 -8.13 6.67
N THR A 79 -10.96 -7.99 6.38
CA THR A 79 -11.85 -7.03 7.05
C THR A 79 -12.17 -7.42 8.49
N GLN A 80 -12.21 -8.70 8.82
CA GLN A 80 -12.33 -9.16 10.21
C GLN A 80 -11.16 -8.67 11.09
N SER A 81 -10.00 -8.35 10.49
CA SER A 81 -8.86 -7.76 11.21
C SER A 81 -8.94 -6.24 11.37
N ALA A 82 -9.96 -5.57 10.83
CA ALA A 82 -10.12 -4.12 10.86
C ALA A 82 -10.25 -3.55 12.28
N MET A 83 -10.88 -4.30 13.19
CA MET A 83 -11.13 -3.88 14.57
C MET A 83 -9.91 -3.98 15.49
N LYS A 84 -8.80 -4.54 15.00
CA LYS A 84 -7.53 -4.60 15.73
C LYS A 84 -6.82 -3.25 15.64
N GLU A 85 -5.91 -2.99 16.58
CA GLU A 85 -5.06 -1.81 16.54
C GLU A 85 -4.34 -1.70 15.17
N GLN A 86 -4.40 -0.51 14.56
CA GLN A 86 -3.91 -0.23 13.19
C GLN A 86 -4.52 -1.12 12.09
N GLY A 87 -5.64 -1.80 12.35
CA GLY A 87 -6.29 -2.73 11.41
C GLY A 87 -6.67 -2.05 10.10
N MET A 88 -7.28 -0.87 10.17
CA MET A 88 -7.65 -0.10 8.98
C MET A 88 -6.45 0.33 8.13
N ASP A 89 -5.35 0.74 8.75
CA ASP A 89 -4.14 1.15 8.01
C ASP A 89 -3.48 -0.05 7.34
N ARG A 90 -3.44 -1.20 8.00
CA ARG A 90 -3.00 -2.47 7.40
C ARG A 90 -3.88 -2.90 6.22
N ILE A 91 -5.19 -2.69 6.31
CA ILE A 91 -6.12 -2.97 5.20
C ILE A 91 -5.81 -2.05 4.02
N LYS A 92 -5.68 -0.74 4.25
CA LYS A 92 -5.38 0.22 3.18
C LYS A 92 -4.03 -0.09 2.52
N LEU A 93 -3.00 -0.43 3.29
CA LEU A 93 -1.69 -0.85 2.76
C LEU A 93 -1.82 -2.10 1.86
N LYS A 94 -2.54 -3.13 2.31
CA LYS A 94 -2.80 -4.34 1.49
C LYS A 94 -3.51 -4.00 0.19
N VAL A 95 -4.53 -3.14 0.24
CA VAL A 95 -5.25 -2.69 -0.97
C VAL A 95 -4.35 -1.88 -1.89
N ASN A 96 -3.48 -1.02 -1.35
CA ASN A 96 -2.53 -0.26 -2.16
C ASN A 96 -1.52 -1.18 -2.85
N MET A 97 -1.01 -2.19 -2.13
CA MET A 97 -0.12 -3.21 -2.69
C MET A 97 -0.76 -3.98 -3.86
N LEU A 98 -2.03 -4.39 -3.72
CA LEU A 98 -2.77 -5.02 -4.82
C LEU A 98 -2.85 -4.11 -6.05
N TRP A 99 -3.09 -2.81 -5.82
CA TRP A 99 -3.11 -1.81 -6.89
C TRP A 99 -1.76 -1.65 -7.59
N GLN A 100 -0.65 -1.64 -6.85
CA GLN A 100 0.69 -1.53 -7.43
C GLN A 100 1.07 -2.78 -8.22
N ILE A 101 0.75 -3.98 -7.71
CA ILE A 101 0.95 -5.25 -8.42
C ILE A 101 0.15 -5.25 -9.74
N TRP A 102 -1.12 -4.86 -9.69
CA TRP A 102 -1.96 -4.74 -10.88
C TRP A 102 -1.38 -3.77 -11.92
N THR A 103 -0.92 -2.61 -11.45
CA THR A 103 -0.33 -1.58 -12.32
C THR A 103 0.95 -2.09 -13.00
N ALA A 104 1.84 -2.74 -12.24
CA ALA A 104 3.06 -3.32 -12.77
C ALA A 104 2.79 -4.44 -13.78
N ARG A 105 1.81 -5.32 -13.51
CA ARG A 105 1.35 -6.33 -14.45
C ARG A 105 0.88 -5.69 -15.76
N ASN A 106 0.04 -4.65 -15.70
CA ASN A 106 -0.45 -3.99 -16.91
C ASN A 106 0.66 -3.31 -17.72
N LYS A 107 1.63 -2.68 -17.06
CA LYS A 107 2.82 -2.16 -17.74
C LYS A 107 3.58 -3.25 -18.49
N MET A 108 3.77 -4.40 -17.86
CA MET A 108 4.39 -5.54 -18.52
C MET A 108 3.57 -6.04 -19.72
N THR A 109 2.25 -6.16 -19.58
CA THR A 109 1.37 -6.67 -20.64
C THR A 109 1.22 -5.72 -21.82
N PHE A 110 1.06 -4.42 -21.59
CA PHE A 110 0.71 -3.45 -22.63
C PHE A 110 1.87 -2.57 -23.08
N GLN A 111 2.94 -2.47 -22.28
CA GLN A 111 4.09 -1.60 -22.55
C GLN A 111 5.40 -2.40 -22.59
N THR A 112 5.36 -3.73 -22.37
CA THR A 112 6.55 -4.59 -22.30
C THR A 112 7.57 -4.12 -21.26
N GLU A 113 7.12 -3.32 -20.28
CA GLU A 113 7.96 -2.76 -19.23
C GLU A 113 7.95 -3.70 -18.01
N ASN A 114 9.11 -4.29 -17.71
CA ASN A 114 9.27 -5.11 -16.52
C ASN A 114 9.70 -4.24 -15.34
N VAL A 115 8.76 -3.94 -14.45
CA VAL A 115 9.02 -3.13 -13.25
C VAL A 115 9.66 -3.99 -12.17
N ASP A 116 10.77 -3.53 -11.60
CA ASP A 116 11.45 -4.19 -10.49
C ASP A 116 10.55 -4.25 -9.23
N ALA A 117 10.61 -5.37 -8.51
CA ALA A 117 9.76 -5.60 -7.36
C ALA A 117 10.01 -4.61 -6.21
N LYS A 118 11.25 -4.13 -6.03
CA LYS A 118 11.56 -3.10 -5.03
C LYS A 118 10.91 -1.77 -5.40
N LEU A 119 10.95 -1.38 -6.68
CA LEU A 119 10.30 -0.15 -7.15
C LEU A 119 8.77 -0.18 -6.93
N ILE A 120 8.14 -1.35 -7.08
CA ILE A 120 6.70 -1.53 -6.79
C ILE A 120 6.43 -1.27 -5.31
N VAL A 121 7.26 -1.81 -4.41
CA VAL A 121 7.14 -1.61 -2.96
C VAL A 121 7.43 -0.16 -2.58
N ASP A 122 8.55 0.40 -3.03
CA ASP A 122 8.95 1.79 -2.75
C ASP A 122 7.84 2.76 -3.17
N LYS A 123 7.20 2.52 -4.33
CA LYS A 123 6.07 3.33 -4.78
C LYS A 123 4.83 3.18 -3.90
N ALA A 124 4.51 1.97 -3.46
CA ALA A 124 3.40 1.73 -2.53
C ALA A 124 3.61 2.46 -1.20
N GLN A 125 4.87 2.51 -0.74
CA GLN A 125 5.28 3.19 0.49
C GLN A 125 5.23 4.70 0.35
N GLN A 126 5.72 5.24 -0.76
CA GLN A 126 5.69 6.67 -1.04
C GLN A 126 4.24 7.21 -1.08
N GLU A 127 3.35 6.52 -1.82
CA GLU A 127 1.92 6.89 -1.87
C GLU A 127 1.24 6.78 -0.50
N TRP A 128 1.71 5.86 0.36
CA TRP A 128 1.21 5.75 1.73
C TRP A 128 1.63 6.94 2.60
N ILE A 129 2.90 7.34 2.53
CA ILE A 129 3.45 8.49 3.28
C ILE A 129 2.72 9.78 2.88
N GLU A 130 2.50 9.99 1.58
CA GLU A 130 1.76 11.13 1.05
C GLU A 130 0.32 11.16 1.59
N TYR A 131 -0.36 10.01 1.59
CA TYR A 131 -1.70 9.88 2.16
C TYR A 131 -1.74 10.18 3.66
N GLU A 132 -0.74 9.75 4.44
CA GLU A 132 -0.68 10.08 5.88
C GLU A 132 -0.46 11.58 6.11
N ALA A 133 0.45 12.20 5.35
CA ALA A 133 0.73 13.64 5.44
C ALA A 133 -0.52 14.48 5.17
N GLU A 134 -1.31 14.13 4.14
CA GLU A 134 -2.56 14.81 3.79
C GLU A 134 -3.62 14.69 4.90
N ASN A 135 -3.80 13.50 5.49
CA ASN A 135 -4.77 13.32 6.58
C ASN A 135 -4.33 14.04 7.87
N GLU A 136 -3.03 14.13 8.15
CA GLU A 136 -2.52 14.90 9.28
C GLU A 136 -2.80 16.39 9.11
N THR A 137 -2.65 16.94 7.91
CA THR A 137 -3.02 18.33 7.61
C THR A 137 -4.53 18.57 7.74
N ASP A 138 -5.39 17.65 7.29
CA ASP A 138 -6.84 17.77 7.46
C ASP A 138 -7.25 17.70 8.93
N THR A 139 -6.60 16.84 9.73
CA THR A 139 -6.86 16.72 11.16
C THR A 139 -6.39 17.96 11.93
N ARG A 140 -5.24 18.55 11.56
CA ARG A 140 -4.76 19.82 12.13
C ARG A 140 -5.64 21.00 11.74
N THR A 141 -6.19 21.04 10.53
CA THR A 141 -7.10 22.13 10.08
C THR A 141 -8.45 22.07 10.80
N ASN A 142 -8.93 20.85 11.09
CA ASN A 142 -10.14 20.67 11.90
C ASN A 142 -9.89 20.92 13.41
N ALA A 143 -8.71 20.54 13.94
CA ALA A 143 -8.32 20.81 15.33
C ALA A 143 -7.92 22.28 15.58
N SER A 144 -7.36 22.98 14.58
CA SER A 144 -7.06 24.42 14.69
C SER A 144 -8.34 25.25 14.83
N SER A 145 -9.48 24.75 14.34
CA SER A 145 -10.77 25.42 14.55
C SER A 145 -11.25 25.41 16.02
N GLU A 146 -10.73 24.48 16.85
CA GLU A 146 -11.04 24.41 18.29
C GLU A 146 -9.87 24.88 19.19
N VAL A 147 -8.61 24.76 18.75
CA VAL A 147 -7.42 25.14 19.55
C VAL A 147 -7.00 26.61 19.36
N ASP A 148 -7.41 27.27 18.26
CA ASP A 148 -7.09 28.69 18.01
C ASP A 148 -7.85 29.67 18.94
N ARG A 149 -8.62 29.15 19.90
CA ARG A 149 -9.18 29.93 21.01
C ARG A 149 -8.31 29.96 22.27
N GLN A 150 -7.20 29.22 22.38
CA GLN A 150 -6.53 29.09 23.68
C GLN A 150 -5.00 29.17 23.78
N ILE A 151 -4.20 29.29 22.71
CA ILE A 151 -2.74 29.46 22.89
C ILE A 151 -2.15 30.54 21.96
N GLN A 152 -2.31 31.80 22.36
CA GLN A 152 -1.31 32.82 22.06
C GLN A 152 -0.30 32.86 23.22
N GLN A 153 0.76 32.05 23.15
CA GLN A 153 1.99 32.32 23.88
C GLN A 153 3.13 32.43 22.89
N GLY A 154 3.74 33.61 22.88
CA GLY A 154 4.78 34.01 21.93
C GLY A 154 6.04 33.18 22.02
N TRP A 155 6.72 33.06 20.88
CA TRP A 155 8.03 32.43 20.77
C TRP A 155 9.10 33.33 21.40
N GLU A 156 9.94 32.79 22.29
CA GLU A 156 11.14 33.45 22.81
C GLU A 156 12.43 32.76 22.31
N PRO A 157 13.46 33.53 21.90
CA PRO A 157 14.73 32.97 21.46
C PRO A 157 15.52 32.34 22.62
N PRO A 158 16.25 31.22 22.40
CA PRO A 158 17.10 30.63 23.42
C PRO A 158 18.29 31.53 23.78
N LYS A 159 18.76 31.43 25.03
CA LYS A 159 19.94 32.16 25.50
C LYS A 159 21.23 31.65 24.85
N GLU A 160 22.23 32.52 24.81
CA GLU A 160 23.55 32.30 24.22
C GLU A 160 24.22 31.01 24.75
N GLY A 161 24.72 30.17 23.84
CA GLY A 161 25.36 28.89 24.18
C GLY A 161 24.45 27.66 24.13
N VAL A 162 23.14 27.81 23.90
CA VAL A 162 22.19 26.70 23.78
C VAL A 162 21.73 26.55 22.32
N ILE A 163 22.09 25.43 21.69
CA ILE A 163 21.54 25.05 20.38
C ILE A 163 20.21 24.33 20.61
N LYS A 164 19.10 25.00 20.31
CA LYS A 164 17.76 24.39 20.31
C LYS A 164 17.54 23.69 18.96
N ILE A 165 17.60 22.36 18.96
CA ILE A 165 17.32 21.54 17.78
C ILE A 165 15.83 21.19 17.80
N ASN A 166 15.05 21.81 16.93
CA ASN A 166 13.69 21.32 16.64
C ASN A 166 13.80 20.26 15.55
N THR A 167 13.39 19.04 15.87
CA THR A 167 13.38 17.93 14.91
C THR A 167 11.93 17.67 14.52
N ASP A 168 11.51 18.12 13.33
CA ASP A 168 10.26 17.67 12.73
C ASP A 168 10.52 16.32 12.06
N ALA A 169 10.58 15.27 12.88
CA ALA A 169 10.57 13.89 12.44
C ALA A 169 9.23 13.27 12.86
N THR A 170 8.23 13.31 11.97
CA THR A 170 7.04 12.48 12.14
C THR A 170 7.39 11.06 11.69
N ILE A 171 7.90 10.25 12.62
CA ILE A 171 8.07 8.82 12.43
C ILE A 171 6.72 8.18 12.69
N SER A 172 5.94 7.91 11.64
CA SER A 172 4.78 7.03 11.74
C SER A 172 5.30 5.60 12.00
N ALA A 173 5.25 5.17 13.26
CA ALA A 173 5.61 3.82 13.72
C ALA A 173 4.71 2.69 13.13
N LYS A 174 3.92 2.99 12.10
CA LYS A 174 2.96 2.10 11.45
C LYS A 174 3.59 1.23 10.36
N MET A 175 4.76 1.62 9.85
CA MET A 175 5.60 0.68 9.12
C MET A 175 6.19 -0.29 10.13
N VAL A 176 5.74 -1.53 10.09
CA VAL A 176 6.46 -2.63 10.74
C VAL A 176 7.88 -2.62 10.16
N THR A 177 8.82 -2.09 10.97
CA THR A 177 10.29 -2.09 10.86
C THR A 177 10.97 -1.15 9.85
N THR A 178 11.29 0.06 10.32
CA THR A 178 12.58 0.77 10.24
C THR A 178 13.53 0.52 9.05
N SER A 179 13.79 1.57 8.27
CA SER A 179 15.10 1.85 7.67
C SER A 179 15.80 2.95 8.48
N LEU A 180 16.87 2.59 9.20
CA LEU A 180 17.74 3.52 9.94
C LEU A 180 18.79 4.10 8.97
N GLY A 181 18.74 5.41 8.73
CA GLY A 181 19.83 6.15 8.08
C GLY A 181 20.47 7.10 9.08
N ILE A 182 21.73 6.88 9.44
CA ILE A 182 22.52 7.80 10.27
C ILE A 182 23.42 8.61 9.33
N ILE A 183 23.31 9.95 9.39
CA ILE A 183 24.26 10.86 8.74
C ILE A 183 24.95 11.65 9.84
N ALA A 184 26.25 11.40 10.02
CA ALA A 184 27.13 12.28 10.77
C ALA A 184 27.76 13.28 9.79
N ARG A 185 27.82 14.56 10.17
CA ARG A 185 28.61 15.59 9.48
C ARG A 185 29.47 16.29 10.52
N ASN A 186 30.69 16.62 10.11
CA ASN A 186 31.73 17.27 10.93
C ASN A 186 31.43 18.75 11.13
#